data_AF-A0A538ICJ5-F1
#
_entry.id   AF-A0A538ICJ5-F1
#
_cell.length_a   1.000
_cell.length_b   1.000
_cell.length_c   1.000
_cell.angle_alpha   90.00
_cell.angle_beta   90.00
_cell.angle_gamma   90.00
#
_symmetry.space_group_name_H-M   'P 1'
#
loop_
_entity.id
_entity.type
_entity.pdbx_description
1 polymer ?
#
loop_
_entity_poly.entity_id
_entity_poly.type
_entity_poly.pdbx_seq_one_letter_code
_entity_poly.pdbx_strand_id
1 'polypeptide(L)'
;MSARCVLVYALAPEGTTARQANDRLNEYVADRRRGLAVWHDHFVGLHGGAIVLDVRSDEELALLDDPGPLEGWRLSVHPLTFSLSAVGFAAQTSFTLEEYRGVSLGELAAAEPADPRFWWQRRGVD
;
A
#
# COMPACT_ATOMS: atom_id res chain seq x y z
N MET A 1 19.61 6.78 5.68
CA MET A 1 18.44 6.07 6.26
C MET A 1 18.74 4.60 6.53
N SER A 2 18.05 3.95 7.49
CA SER A 2 18.00 2.48 7.60
C SER A 2 16.84 1.95 6.74
N ALA A 3 17.18 1.15 5.73
CA ALA A 3 16.23 0.65 4.73
C ALA A 3 15.01 -0.04 5.38
N ARG A 4 13.81 0.35 4.94
CA ARG A 4 12.53 -0.12 5.50
C ARG A 4 11.36 0.26 4.61
N CYS A 5 10.23 -0.38 4.86
CA CYS A 5 8.95 0.03 4.32
C CYS A 5 8.44 1.30 5.00
N VAL A 6 7.78 2.15 4.21
CA VAL A 6 7.17 3.41 4.63
C VAL A 6 5.71 3.41 4.20
N LEU A 7 4.81 3.74 5.13
CA LEU A 7 3.40 3.97 4.86
C LEU A 7 3.20 5.42 4.42
N VAL A 8 2.59 5.62 3.26
CA VAL A 8 2.04 6.91 2.83
C VAL A 8 0.53 6.83 2.95
N TYR A 9 -0.06 7.77 3.68
CA TYR A 9 -1.50 7.96 3.81
C TYR A 9 -1.87 9.27 3.12
N ALA A 10 -2.78 9.21 2.14
CA ALA A 10 -3.08 10.32 1.26
C ALA A 10 -4.60 10.57 1.18
N LEU A 11 -5.03 11.80 1.47
CA LEU A 11 -6.43 12.21 1.36
C LEU A 11 -6.60 13.30 0.31
N ALA A 12 -7.51 13.07 -0.62
CA ALA A 12 -7.86 14.01 -1.67
C ALA A 12 -8.64 15.21 -1.10
N PRO A 13 -8.52 16.40 -1.72
CA PRO A 13 -9.31 17.56 -1.32
C PRO A 13 -10.81 17.34 -1.60
N GLU A 14 -11.65 18.06 -0.87
CA GLU A 14 -13.10 18.04 -1.06
C GLU A 14 -13.49 18.37 -2.51
N GLY A 15 -14.54 17.72 -3.02
CA GLY A 15 -14.99 17.87 -4.41
C GLY A 15 -14.21 17.04 -5.43
N THR A 16 -13.14 16.34 -5.02
CA THR A 16 -12.46 15.36 -5.88
C THR A 16 -13.39 14.18 -6.14
N THR A 17 -13.52 13.74 -7.39
CA THR A 17 -14.29 12.52 -7.70
C THR A 17 -13.48 11.27 -7.44
N ALA A 18 -14.14 10.13 -7.19
CA ALA A 18 -13.48 8.84 -7.03
C ALA A 18 -12.52 8.51 -8.19
N ARG A 19 -12.93 8.77 -9.43
CA ARG A 19 -12.09 8.51 -10.61
C ARG A 19 -10.82 9.36 -10.59
N GLN A 20 -10.94 10.66 -10.33
CA GLN A 20 -9.78 11.56 -10.25
C GLN A 20 -8.84 11.18 -9.11
N ALA A 21 -9.38 10.79 -7.95
CA ALA A 21 -8.58 10.33 -6.83
C ALA A 21 -7.79 9.07 -7.20
N ASN A 22 -8.47 8.09 -7.80
CA ASN A 22 -7.85 6.83 -8.19
C ASN A 22 -6.76 7.04 -9.24
N ASP A 23 -7.04 7.83 -10.28
CA ASP A 23 -6.08 8.10 -11.37
C ASP A 23 -4.79 8.75 -10.81
N ARG A 24 -4.92 9.77 -9.95
CA ARG A 24 -3.77 10.48 -9.35
C ARG A 24 -2.98 9.62 -8.36
N LEU A 25 -3.66 8.81 -7.54
CA LEU A 25 -2.99 7.88 -6.62
C LEU A 25 -2.24 6.78 -7.39
N ASN A 26 -2.84 6.25 -8.46
CA ASN A 26 -2.19 5.27 -9.31
C ASN A 26 -0.92 5.84 -9.97
N GLU A 27 -0.95 7.11 -10.42
CA GLU A 27 0.22 7.80 -10.96
C GLU A 27 1.32 7.96 -9.91
N TYR A 28 0.97 8.33 -8.67
CA TYR A 28 1.92 8.41 -7.56
C TYR A 28 2.59 7.05 -7.28
N VAL A 29 1.79 5.98 -7.22
CA VAL A 29 2.28 4.61 -6.98
C VAL A 29 3.17 4.09 -8.13
N ALA A 30 2.87 4.49 -9.37
CA ALA A 30 3.62 4.06 -10.55
C ALA A 30 5.01 4.71 -10.67
N ASP A 31 5.29 5.80 -9.95
CA ASP A 31 6.58 6.48 -9.95
C ASP A 31 7.64 5.67 -9.20
N ARG A 32 8.37 4.85 -9.95
CA ARG A 32 9.43 3.94 -9.45
C ARG A 32 10.60 4.64 -8.75
N ARG A 33 10.71 5.97 -8.84
CA ARG A 33 11.74 6.74 -8.13
C ARG A 33 11.45 6.86 -6.64
N ARG A 34 10.23 6.54 -6.20
CA ARG A 34 9.77 6.62 -4.80
C ARG A 34 10.04 5.34 -4.00
N GLY A 35 10.72 4.37 -4.61
CA GLY A 35 10.94 3.03 -4.05
C GLY A 35 9.98 1.99 -4.63
N LEU A 36 10.05 0.77 -4.10
CA LEU A 36 9.24 -0.36 -4.58
C LEU A 36 7.88 -0.36 -3.88
N ALA A 37 6.80 -0.09 -4.61
CA ALA A 37 5.44 -0.24 -4.06
C ALA A 37 5.12 -1.71 -3.79
N VAL A 38 4.92 -2.05 -2.51
CA VAL A 38 4.65 -3.42 -2.03
C VAL A 38 3.15 -3.64 -1.87
N TRP A 39 2.43 -2.60 -1.48
CA TRP A 39 0.99 -2.62 -1.31
C TRP A 39 0.43 -1.22 -1.55
N HIS A 40 -0.76 -1.13 -2.11
CA HIS A 40 -1.57 0.08 -2.08
C HIS A 40 -3.04 -0.29 -2.16
N ASP A 41 -3.90 0.59 -1.65
CA ASP A 41 -5.34 0.48 -1.86
C ASP A 41 -6.00 1.86 -1.75
N HIS A 42 -7.23 1.95 -2.26
CA HIS A 42 -8.03 3.16 -2.31
C HIS A 42 -9.11 3.12 -1.23
N PHE A 43 -9.41 4.28 -0.64
CA PHE A 43 -10.40 4.37 0.43
C PHE A 43 -11.84 4.44 -0.10
N VAL A 44 -12.78 3.89 0.68
CA VAL A 44 -14.22 3.99 0.44
C VAL A 44 -14.81 5.12 1.28
N GLY A 45 -15.66 5.96 0.68
CA GLY A 45 -16.38 7.05 1.35
C GLY A 45 -15.56 8.33 1.59
N LEU A 46 -14.25 8.21 1.75
CA LEU A 46 -13.28 9.31 1.70
C LEU A 46 -12.37 9.07 0.50
N HIS A 47 -12.19 10.06 -0.37
CA HIS A 47 -11.35 9.89 -1.55
C HIS A 47 -9.87 10.00 -1.18
N GLY A 48 -9.09 9.00 -1.57
CA GLY A 48 -7.69 8.89 -1.21
C GLY A 48 -7.24 7.43 -1.18
N GLY A 49 -6.14 7.16 -0.49
CA GLY A 49 -5.66 5.80 -0.29
C GLY A 49 -4.43 5.72 0.59
N ALA A 50 -3.91 4.51 0.69
CA ALA A 50 -2.68 4.22 1.40
C ALA A 50 -1.75 3.38 0.54
N ILE A 51 -0.45 3.58 0.75
CA ILE A 51 0.61 2.96 -0.03
C ILE A 51 1.70 2.53 0.94
N VAL A 52 2.25 1.34 0.75
CA VAL A 52 3.47 0.90 1.41
C VAL A 52 4.56 0.75 0.37
N LEU A 53 5.64 1.51 0.54
CA LEU A 53 6.82 1.50 -0.33
C LEU A 53 8.02 0.95 0.44
N ASP A 54 8.74 -0.01 -0.15
CA ASP A 54 10.04 -0.45 0.33
C ASP A 54 11.12 0.54 -0.16
N VAL A 55 11.66 1.33 0.78
CA VAL A 55 12.55 2.46 0.53
C VAL A 55 13.97 2.12 0.95
N ARG A 56 14.92 2.32 0.04
CA ARG A 56 16.30 1.86 0.10
C ARG A 56 17.32 2.98 0.08
N SER A 57 16.93 4.21 -0.25
CA SER A 57 17.84 5.35 -0.20
C SER A 57 17.22 6.60 0.43
N ASP A 58 18.07 7.55 0.81
CA ASP A 58 17.63 8.85 1.34
C ASP A 58 16.94 9.68 0.24
N GLU A 59 17.32 9.50 -1.03
CA GLU A 59 16.68 10.14 -2.18
C GLU A 59 15.25 9.63 -2.41
N GLU A 60 15.05 8.31 -2.35
CA GLU A 60 13.71 7.71 -2.43
C GLU A 60 12.82 8.19 -1.28
N LEU A 61 13.37 8.26 -0.06
CA LEU A 61 12.64 8.75 1.12
C LEU A 61 12.24 10.23 0.95
N ALA A 62 13.17 11.08 0.52
CA ALA A 62 12.91 12.50 0.32
C ALA A 62 11.83 12.75 -0.74
N LEU A 63 11.74 11.87 -1.75
CA LEU A 63 10.68 11.96 -2.75
C LEU A 63 9.30 11.67 -2.18
N LEU A 64 9.15 10.94 -1.07
CA LEU A 64 7.82 10.65 -0.52
C LEU A 64 7.07 11.89 -0.05
N ASP A 65 7.80 12.90 0.42
CA ASP A 65 7.25 14.20 0.84
C ASP A 65 6.93 15.12 -0.35
N ASP A 66 7.45 14.83 -1.55
CA ASP A 66 7.07 15.52 -2.79
C ASP A 66 5.69 15.00 -3.25
N PRO A 67 4.63 15.82 -3.21
CA PRO A 67 3.28 15.37 -3.55
C PRO A 67 3.14 14.98 -5.02
N GLY A 68 3.92 15.57 -5.94
CA GLY A 68 3.83 15.32 -7.38
C GLY A 68 2.38 15.29 -7.92
N PRO A 69 1.90 14.16 -8.45
CA PRO A 69 0.53 14.06 -8.94
C PRO A 69 -0.52 14.22 -7.82
N LEU A 70 -0.16 14.18 -6.54
CA LEU A 70 -1.05 14.43 -5.39
C LEU A 70 -1.00 15.87 -4.88
N GLU A 71 -0.55 16.83 -5.69
CA GLU A 71 -0.57 18.25 -5.32
C GLU A 71 -1.94 18.70 -4.75
N GLY A 72 -1.92 19.40 -3.61
CA GLY A 72 -3.11 19.81 -2.86
C GLY A 72 -3.78 18.74 -1.98
N TRP A 73 -3.21 17.53 -1.90
CA TRP A 73 -3.70 16.48 -1.01
C TRP A 73 -3.09 16.61 0.38
N ARG A 74 -3.76 16.06 1.39
CA ARG A 74 -3.16 15.87 2.71
C ARG A 74 -2.38 14.56 2.73
N LEU A 75 -1.06 14.67 2.86
CA LEU A 75 -0.15 13.52 2.94
C LEU A 75 0.35 13.31 4.37
N SER A 76 0.56 12.05 4.75
CA SER A 76 1.24 11.67 5.98
C SER A 76 2.14 10.46 5.70
N VAL A 77 3.42 10.59 6.05
CA VAL A 77 4.48 9.63 5.72
C VAL A 77 5.05 9.03 7.00
N HIS A 78 5.02 7.70 7.12
CA HIS A 78 5.32 7.00 8.36
C HIS A 78 6.21 5.77 8.11
N PRO A 79 7.50 5.83 8.46
CA PRO A 79 8.37 4.67 8.37
C PRO A 79 7.93 3.56 9.34
N LEU A 80 7.87 2.31 8.86
CA LEU A 80 7.43 1.17 9.67
C LEU A 80 8.58 0.58 10.49
N THR A 81 8.27 0.06 11.68
CA THR A 81 9.27 -0.46 12.63
C THR A 81 9.82 -1.83 12.25
N PHE A 82 8.94 -2.78 11.91
CA PHE A 82 9.32 -4.19 11.71
C PHE A 82 9.50 -4.58 10.24
N SER A 83 8.82 -3.87 9.34
CA SER A 83 8.90 -4.11 7.90
C SER A 83 10.18 -3.49 7.32
N LEU A 84 11.34 -4.11 7.57
CA LEU A 84 12.64 -3.62 7.08
C LEU A 84 12.91 -3.94 5.59
N SER A 85 11.97 -4.61 4.93
CA SER A 85 12.00 -4.95 3.50
C SER A 85 10.61 -5.28 2.98
N ALA A 86 10.42 -5.33 1.66
CA ALA A 86 9.19 -5.81 1.04
C ALA A 86 8.80 -7.22 1.52
N VAL A 87 9.77 -8.13 1.62
CA VAL A 87 9.55 -9.48 2.17
C VAL A 87 9.20 -9.42 3.65
N GLY A 88 9.85 -8.53 4.42
CA GLY A 88 9.54 -8.30 5.82
C GLY A 88 8.12 -7.74 6.03
N PHE A 89 7.62 -6.92 5.12
CA PHE A 89 6.23 -6.46 5.14
C PHE A 89 5.23 -7.62 4.93
N ALA A 90 5.47 -8.46 3.91
CA ALA A 90 4.66 -9.65 3.68
C ALA A 90 4.70 -10.61 4.88
N ALA A 91 5.89 -10.87 5.43
CA ALA A 91 6.07 -11.71 6.61
C ALA A 91 5.35 -11.14 7.84
N GLN A 92 5.39 -9.83 8.04
CA GLN A 92 4.68 -9.18 9.15
C GLN A 92 3.15 -9.35 9.04
N THR A 93 2.61 -9.39 7.82
CA THR A 93 1.19 -9.64 7.57
C THR A 93 0.81 -11.05 8.01
N SER A 94 1.56 -12.06 7.57
CA SER A 94 1.34 -13.46 7.98
C SER A 94 1.52 -13.65 9.48
N PHE A 95 2.62 -13.15 10.04
CA PHE A 95 2.93 -13.23 11.47
C PHE A 95 1.80 -12.64 12.31
N THR A 96 1.24 -11.50 11.91
CA THR A 96 0.16 -10.84 12.66
C THR A 96 -1.10 -11.71 12.73
N LEU A 97 -1.45 -12.42 11.66
CA LEU A 97 -2.60 -13.32 11.64
C LEU A 97 -2.34 -14.57 12.50
N GLU A 98 -1.19 -15.18 12.34
CA GLU A 98 -0.84 -16.41 13.06
C GLU A 98 -0.73 -16.14 14.56
N GLU A 99 0.04 -15.13 14.96
CA GLU A 99 0.32 -14.85 16.37
C GLU A 99 -0.91 -14.34 17.13
N TYR A 100 -1.69 -13.42 16.54
CA TYR A 100 -2.78 -12.77 17.27
C TYR A 100 -4.15 -13.40 17.04
N ARG A 101 -4.31 -14.20 15.97
CA ARG A 101 -5.60 -14.81 15.61
C ARG A 101 -5.54 -16.32 15.42
N GLY A 102 -4.37 -16.93 15.48
CA GLY A 102 -4.20 -18.39 15.38
C GLY A 102 -4.61 -18.95 14.02
N VAL A 103 -4.56 -18.14 12.96
CA VAL A 103 -4.93 -18.55 11.59
C VAL A 103 -3.87 -18.08 10.61
N SER A 104 -3.53 -18.93 9.65
CA SER A 104 -2.62 -18.61 8.55
C SER A 104 -3.34 -18.03 7.34
N LEU A 105 -2.62 -17.32 6.48
CA LEU A 105 -3.15 -16.89 5.18
C LEU A 105 -3.60 -18.07 4.31
N GLY A 106 -2.91 -19.22 4.41
CA GLY A 106 -3.25 -20.42 3.65
C GLY A 106 -4.59 -21.01 4.06
N GLU A 107 -4.87 -21.09 5.37
CA GLU A 107 -6.17 -21.54 5.88
C GLU A 107 -7.30 -20.59 5.48
N LEU A 108 -7.07 -19.27 5.57
CA LEU A 108 -8.05 -18.28 5.13
C LEU A 108 -8.34 -18.42 3.63
N ALA A 109 -7.31 -18.51 2.80
CA ALA A 109 -7.46 -18.69 1.35
C ALA A 109 -8.24 -19.96 1.00
N ALA A 110 -7.98 -21.08 1.68
CA ALA A 110 -8.70 -22.33 1.48
C ALA A 110 -10.19 -22.26 1.91
N ALA A 111 -10.52 -21.36 2.83
CA ALA A 111 -11.87 -21.16 3.34
C ALA A 111 -12.67 -20.06 2.60
N GLU A 112 -12.02 -19.28 1.71
CA GLU A 112 -12.72 -18.23 0.98
C GLU A 112 -13.81 -18.80 0.05
N PRO A 113 -15.01 -18.19 0.02
CA PRO A 113 -16.00 -18.55 -0.97
C PRO A 113 -15.51 -18.17 -2.38
N ALA A 114 -16.04 -18.86 -3.39
CA ALA A 114 -15.90 -18.41 -4.77
C ALA A 114 -16.74 -17.14 -4.95
N ASP A 115 -16.09 -15.99 -5.10
CA ASP A 115 -16.75 -14.71 -5.35
C ASP A 115 -16.10 -14.00 -6.56
N PRO A 116 -16.88 -13.63 -7.59
CA PRO A 116 -16.35 -12.96 -8.77
C PRO A 116 -15.69 -11.59 -8.48
N ARG A 117 -15.93 -11.00 -7.30
CA ARG A 117 -15.28 -9.76 -6.86
C ARG A 117 -13.85 -9.99 -6.34
N PHE A 118 -13.52 -11.22 -5.93
CA PHE A 118 -12.19 -11.59 -5.43
C PHE A 118 -11.22 -11.74 -6.61
N TRP A 119 -10.78 -10.60 -7.14
CA TRP A 119 -9.94 -10.53 -8.32
C TRP A 119 -8.61 -11.30 -8.15
N TRP A 120 -8.12 -11.45 -6.93
CA TRP A 120 -6.90 -12.21 -6.62
C TRP A 120 -7.06 -13.71 -6.88
N GLN A 121 -8.26 -14.27 -6.69
CA GLN A 121 -8.53 -15.68 -7.02
C GLN A 121 -8.44 -15.96 -8.53
N ARG A 122 -8.56 -14.91 -9.37
CA ARG A 122 -8.41 -15.02 -10.83
C ARG A 122 -6.98 -14.83 -11.31
N ARG A 123 -6.06 -14.39 -10.44
CA ARG A 123 -4.65 -14.18 -10.80
C ARG A 123 -3.80 -15.46 -10.75
N GLY A 124 -4.36 -16.59 -10.34
CA GLY A 124 -3.66 -17.88 -10.30
C GLY A 124 -4.18 -18.89 -11.31
N VAL A 125 -3.61 -18.89 -12.54
CA VAL A 125 -2.94 -20.04 -13.17
C VAL A 125 -1.92 -19.46 -14.16
N ASP A 126 -0.66 -19.37 -13.74
CA ASP A 126 0.55 -19.62 -14.56
C ASP A 126 1.71 -19.95 -13.62
#